data_AF-A0A7K3CRK4-F1
#
_entry.id   AF-A0A7K3CRK4-F1
#
_cell.length_a   1.000
_cell.length_b   1.000
_cell.length_c   1.000
_cell.angle_alpha   90.00
_cell.angle_beta   90.00
_cell.angle_gamma   90.00
#
_symmetry.space_group_name_H-M   'P 1'
#
loop_
_entity.id
_entity.type
_entity.pdbx_description
1 polymer ?
#
loop_
_entity_poly.entity_id
_entity_poly.type
_entity_poly.pdbx_seq_one_letter_code
_entity_poly.pdbx_strand_id
1 'polypeptide(L)'
;AFDTEIGVRALMEAPTVRGLSGQLYSWSASDEMPQVVRLRQGEGRPLFCIHPGGGVSWAYRALGGAVRRPIIGIQQTPDDGERPRTVREMAEHYADLVQAEQPDGPYDLLGWSFGGVVAHQMATVLERRGARVRRLVLLDAALVESGTHRSPDEEFDEIDVLRYFVSKNADLPAPPEKASQEQLVEWIESHSSLGAAIPPAWMISHVVHNLRFNSELWHGHAPDVFNGAAVVFQAVGKELDAGYSRDWTRHVAGPVTEITVECEHNDILSTDMLDTYGDRLRAELEGGDDDQTR
;
A
#
# COMPACT_ATOMS: atom_id res chain seq x y z
N ALA A 1 -23.24 14.82 15.34
CA ALA A 1 -24.02 13.65 15.81
C ALA A 1 -24.66 13.04 14.57
N PHE A 2 -24.08 11.97 14.05
CA PHE A 2 -24.63 11.23 12.92
C PHE A 2 -25.61 10.22 13.49
N ASP A 3 -26.90 10.57 13.46
CA ASP A 3 -27.96 9.65 13.84
C ASP A 3 -28.40 8.81 12.64
N THR A 4 -28.85 7.62 12.96
CA THR A 4 -28.86 6.39 12.17
C THR A 4 -30.05 6.36 11.21
N GLU A 5 -29.83 6.10 9.91
CA GLU A 5 -30.73 5.36 8.99
C GLU A 5 -30.28 5.51 7.51
N ILE A 6 -29.25 4.76 7.09
CA ILE A 6 -29.16 4.33 5.67
C ILE A 6 -28.88 2.83 5.68
N GLY A 7 -29.87 2.10 6.18
CA GLY A 7 -29.88 0.64 6.21
C GLY A 7 -30.60 0.05 4.99
N VAL A 8 -29.94 -0.91 4.34
CA VAL A 8 -30.56 -2.12 3.78
C VAL A 8 -31.31 -2.02 2.43
N ARG A 9 -31.04 -1.03 1.55
CA ARG A 9 -31.60 -1.08 0.16
C ARG A 9 -30.63 -1.01 -1.01
N ALA A 10 -29.32 -0.96 -0.77
CA ALA A 10 -28.31 -0.92 -1.84
C ALA A 10 -27.79 -2.30 -2.29
N LEU A 11 -28.38 -3.40 -1.80
CA LEU A 11 -27.85 -4.78 -1.97
C LEU A 11 -28.70 -5.67 -2.89
N MET A 12 -29.20 -5.16 -4.02
CA MET A 12 -29.89 -6.03 -5.01
C MET A 12 -29.42 -5.72 -6.44
N GLU A 13 -28.58 -6.65 -6.94
CA GLU A 13 -28.41 -7.09 -8.32
C GLU A 13 -27.97 -6.05 -9.40
N ALA A 14 -26.70 -6.14 -9.82
CA ALA A 14 -26.26 -5.58 -11.10
C ALA A 14 -25.40 -6.59 -11.89
N PRO A 15 -25.96 -7.28 -12.91
CA PRO A 15 -25.25 -8.23 -13.75
C PRO A 15 -24.63 -7.53 -14.97
N THR A 16 -23.73 -6.56 -14.77
CA THR A 16 -22.94 -5.98 -15.88
C THR A 16 -21.52 -5.61 -15.46
N VAL A 17 -20.57 -5.64 -16.39
CA VAL A 17 -19.14 -5.28 -16.18
C VAL A 17 -18.97 -3.85 -15.60
N ARG A 18 -19.89 -2.93 -15.92
CA ARG A 18 -19.95 -1.56 -15.34
C ARG A 18 -20.44 -1.54 -13.88
N GLY A 19 -21.26 -2.51 -13.46
CA GLY A 19 -21.60 -2.71 -12.05
C GLY A 19 -20.46 -3.35 -11.23
N LEU A 20 -19.50 -4.01 -11.89
CA LEU A 20 -18.33 -4.62 -11.26
C LEU A 20 -17.20 -3.62 -10.99
N SER A 21 -17.06 -2.53 -11.76
CA SER A 21 -16.09 -1.47 -11.41
C SER A 21 -16.48 -0.74 -10.13
N GLY A 22 -17.78 -0.62 -9.83
CA GLY A 22 -18.29 -0.14 -8.54
C GLY A 22 -18.01 -1.09 -7.36
N GLN A 23 -17.67 -2.36 -7.61
CA GLN A 23 -17.23 -3.30 -6.57
C GLN A 23 -15.75 -3.14 -6.18
N LEU A 24 -14.98 -2.31 -6.91
CA LEU A 24 -13.64 -1.94 -6.47
C LEU A 24 -13.67 -1.23 -5.10
N TYR A 25 -14.83 -0.68 -4.74
CA TYR A 25 -15.08 0.05 -3.50
C TYR A 25 -16.43 -0.33 -2.86
N SER A 26 -16.91 -1.58 -3.03
CA SER A 26 -18.13 -2.02 -2.34
C SER A 26 -17.84 -2.17 -0.84
N TRP A 27 -18.06 -1.11 -0.08
CA TRP A 27 -18.04 -1.16 1.38
C TRP A 27 -19.36 -1.78 1.83
N SER A 28 -19.34 -3.06 2.19
CA SER A 28 -20.38 -3.60 3.04
C SER A 28 -20.29 -2.91 4.39
N ALA A 29 -21.43 -2.58 4.99
CA ALA A 29 -21.55 -2.09 6.36
C ALA A 29 -21.18 -3.14 7.42
N SER A 30 -20.34 -4.12 7.07
CA SER A 30 -19.75 -5.07 8.00
C SER A 30 -18.39 -4.50 8.41
N ASP A 31 -18.21 -4.26 9.70
CA ASP A 31 -16.99 -3.76 10.37
C ASP A 31 -15.71 -4.60 10.13
N GLU A 32 -15.71 -5.56 9.22
CA GLU A 32 -14.59 -6.45 8.97
C GLU A 32 -13.70 -5.90 7.84
N MET A 33 -12.61 -5.24 8.23
CA MET A 33 -11.42 -5.08 7.39
C MET A 33 -10.47 -6.24 7.69
N PRO A 34 -10.52 -7.37 6.94
CA PRO A 34 -9.62 -8.50 7.20
C PRO A 34 -8.17 -8.07 7.05
N GLN A 35 -7.32 -8.52 7.96
CA GLN A 35 -5.90 -8.15 7.96
C GLN A 35 -5.17 -8.69 6.73
N VAL A 36 -5.57 -9.88 6.26
CA VAL A 36 -5.04 -10.53 5.06
C VAL A 36 -6.12 -10.52 3.98
N VAL A 37 -5.84 -9.90 2.83
CA VAL A 37 -6.82 -9.73 1.74
C VAL A 37 -6.28 -10.29 0.45
N ARG A 38 -7.04 -11.16 -0.20
CA ARG A 38 -6.71 -11.62 -1.55
C ARG A 38 -7.16 -10.58 -2.59
N LEU A 39 -6.23 -9.74 -3.03
CA LEU A 39 -6.48 -8.65 -3.97
C LEU A 39 -6.59 -9.13 -5.42
N ARG A 40 -5.95 -10.26 -5.73
CA ARG A 40 -6.03 -10.91 -7.03
C ARG A 40 -5.96 -12.42 -6.88
N GLN A 41 -6.84 -13.11 -7.59
CA GLN A 41 -6.79 -14.57 -7.76
C GLN A 41 -5.68 -14.96 -8.73
N GLY A 42 -5.16 -16.18 -8.62
CA GLY A 42 -4.15 -16.69 -9.54
C GLY A 42 -3.64 -18.04 -9.09
N GLU A 43 -2.68 -18.57 -9.84
CA GLU A 43 -1.97 -19.80 -9.50
C GLU A 43 -0.49 -19.50 -9.24
N GLY A 44 0.15 -20.38 -8.46
CA GLY A 44 1.55 -20.25 -8.06
C GLY A 44 1.74 -19.48 -6.75
N ARG A 45 3.00 -19.15 -6.47
CA ARG A 45 3.42 -18.47 -5.22
C ARG A 45 2.73 -17.09 -5.13
N PRO A 46 2.18 -16.67 -3.98
CA PRO A 46 1.60 -15.33 -3.83
C PRO A 46 2.67 -14.23 -3.82
N LEU A 47 2.32 -13.05 -4.32
CA LEU A 47 3.04 -11.80 -4.05
C LEU A 47 2.39 -11.14 -2.82
N PHE A 48 3.15 -10.97 -1.75
CA PHE A 48 2.66 -10.31 -0.53
C PHE A 48 2.92 -8.81 -0.61
N CYS A 49 1.85 -8.01 -0.56
CA CYS A 49 1.91 -6.57 -0.68
C CYS A 49 1.56 -5.88 0.66
N ILE A 50 2.51 -5.13 1.21
CA ILE A 50 2.40 -4.56 2.55
C ILE A 50 1.85 -3.14 2.46
N HIS A 51 0.80 -2.82 3.22
CA HIS A 51 0.11 -1.54 3.13
C HIS A 51 1.06 -0.31 3.18
N PRO A 52 0.73 0.78 2.45
CA PRO A 52 1.39 2.08 2.61
C PRO A 52 0.97 2.76 3.93
N GLY A 53 1.39 4.00 4.16
CA GLY A 53 1.18 4.71 5.43
C GLY A 53 -0.28 4.76 5.90
N GLY A 54 -1.24 4.77 4.98
CA GLY A 54 -2.68 4.77 5.30
C GLY A 54 -3.25 3.46 5.84
N GLY A 55 -2.49 2.36 5.87
CA GLY A 55 -2.97 1.09 6.43
C GLY A 55 -3.80 0.22 5.49
N VAL A 56 -4.05 0.66 4.25
CA VAL A 56 -4.93 -0.03 3.30
C VAL A 56 -4.18 -0.47 2.05
N SER A 57 -4.24 -1.77 1.71
CA SER A 57 -3.44 -2.38 0.64
C SER A 57 -4.12 -2.39 -0.74
N TRP A 58 -5.30 -1.78 -0.89
CA TRP A 58 -6.12 -1.92 -2.11
C TRP A 58 -5.50 -1.34 -3.38
N ALA A 59 -4.60 -0.36 -3.27
CA ALA A 59 -3.87 0.19 -4.41
C ALA A 59 -3.11 -0.89 -5.20
N TYR A 60 -2.70 -1.99 -4.54
CA TYR A 60 -2.02 -3.10 -5.20
C TYR A 60 -2.92 -3.93 -6.13
N ARG A 61 -4.25 -3.71 -6.15
CA ARG A 61 -5.13 -4.31 -7.18
C ARG A 61 -4.71 -3.89 -8.59
N ALA A 62 -4.17 -2.67 -8.75
CA ALA A 62 -3.69 -2.17 -10.04
C ALA A 62 -2.58 -3.05 -10.64
N LEU A 63 -1.80 -3.73 -9.80
CA LEU A 63 -0.77 -4.70 -10.24
C LEU A 63 -1.36 -5.91 -10.97
N GLY A 64 -2.68 -6.13 -10.93
CA GLY A 64 -3.30 -7.30 -11.54
C GLY A 64 -3.20 -7.38 -13.07
N GLY A 65 -2.91 -6.25 -13.75
CA GLY A 65 -2.52 -6.22 -15.16
C GLY A 65 -1.04 -6.58 -15.38
N ALA A 66 -0.18 -6.29 -14.41
CA ALA A 66 1.26 -6.54 -14.47
C ALA A 66 1.63 -7.99 -14.09
N VAL A 67 0.96 -8.62 -13.12
CA VAL A 67 1.34 -9.96 -12.63
C VAL A 67 0.22 -10.99 -12.77
N ARG A 68 0.57 -12.25 -13.07
CA ARG A 68 -0.41 -13.36 -13.27
C ARG A 68 -0.66 -14.25 -12.04
N ARG A 69 0.20 -14.15 -11.03
CA ARG A 69 0.15 -14.89 -9.76
C ARG A 69 -0.84 -14.29 -8.75
N PRO A 70 -1.17 -14.95 -7.63
CA PRO A 70 -1.97 -14.37 -6.56
C PRO A 70 -1.32 -13.11 -6.00
N ILE A 71 -2.15 -12.13 -5.62
CA ILE A 71 -1.72 -10.96 -4.85
C ILE A 71 -2.45 -10.99 -3.52
N ILE A 72 -1.69 -11.00 -2.44
CA ILE A 72 -2.18 -10.98 -1.06
C ILE A 72 -1.74 -9.66 -0.43
N GLY A 73 -2.68 -8.81 -0.09
CA GLY A 73 -2.44 -7.56 0.62
C GLY A 73 -2.49 -7.78 2.14
N ILE A 74 -1.53 -7.20 2.86
CA ILE A 74 -1.53 -7.12 4.32
C ILE A 74 -1.99 -5.71 4.71
N GLN A 75 -3.07 -5.61 5.48
CA GLN A 75 -3.69 -4.37 5.92
C GLN A 75 -3.44 -4.13 7.41
N GLN A 76 -3.54 -2.87 7.83
CA GLN A 76 -3.63 -2.52 9.23
C GLN A 76 -5.10 -2.54 9.66
N THR A 77 -5.41 -3.37 10.64
CA THR A 77 -6.75 -3.46 11.23
C THR A 77 -7.03 -2.25 12.12
N PRO A 78 -8.31 -1.90 12.34
CA PRO A 78 -8.69 -0.97 13.41
C PRO A 78 -8.15 -1.45 14.77
N ASP A 79 -7.90 -0.49 15.66
CA ASP A 79 -7.30 -0.75 16.98
C ASP A 79 -8.16 -1.71 17.82
N ASP A 80 -7.58 -2.81 18.28
CA ASP A 80 -8.16 -3.73 19.26
C ASP A 80 -7.42 -3.67 20.61
N GLY A 81 -6.43 -2.78 20.76
CA GLY A 81 -5.61 -2.61 21.96
C GLY A 81 -4.20 -3.18 21.87
N GLU A 82 -3.83 -3.87 20.79
CA GLU A 82 -2.50 -4.50 20.61
C GLU A 82 -1.73 -3.93 19.40
N ARG A 83 -1.61 -2.61 19.32
CA ARG A 83 -0.83 -1.96 18.24
C ARG A 83 0.68 -2.19 18.37
N PRO A 84 1.39 -2.40 17.24
CA PRO A 84 2.86 -2.48 17.24
C PRO A 84 3.46 -1.13 17.62
N ARG A 85 4.45 -1.13 18.51
CA ARG A 85 5.14 0.10 18.97
C ARG A 85 6.34 0.45 18.10
N THR A 86 6.75 -0.45 17.21
CA THR A 86 7.86 -0.24 16.28
C THR A 86 7.56 -0.90 14.93
N VAL A 87 8.23 -0.45 13.87
CA VAL A 87 8.21 -1.15 12.56
C VAL A 87 8.71 -2.59 12.69
N ARG A 88 9.63 -2.90 13.62
CA ARG A 88 10.10 -4.27 13.85
C ARG A 88 9.00 -5.16 14.42
N GLU A 89 8.26 -4.69 15.42
CA GLU A 89 7.10 -5.41 15.97
C GLU A 89 6.01 -5.62 14.89
N MET A 90 5.74 -4.59 14.08
CA MET A 90 4.80 -4.70 12.95
C MET A 90 5.27 -5.75 11.92
N ALA A 91 6.56 -5.73 11.57
CA ALA A 91 7.14 -6.67 10.63
C ALA A 91 7.17 -8.12 11.17
N GLU A 92 7.36 -8.32 12.47
CA GLU A 92 7.28 -9.62 13.12
C GLU A 92 5.86 -10.19 13.05
N HIS A 93 4.86 -9.36 13.37
CA HIS A 93 3.45 -9.73 13.24
C HIS A 93 3.09 -10.07 11.80
N TYR A 94 3.48 -9.22 10.83
CA TYR A 94 3.18 -9.49 9.42
C TYR A 94 3.96 -10.69 8.87
N ALA A 95 5.16 -10.98 9.38
CA ALA A 95 5.86 -12.22 9.07
C ALA A 95 5.05 -13.44 9.52
N ASP A 96 4.46 -13.41 10.72
CA ASP A 96 3.60 -14.51 11.20
C ASP A 96 2.40 -14.72 10.27
N LEU A 97 1.75 -13.65 9.80
CA LEU A 97 0.64 -13.74 8.86
C LEU A 97 1.04 -14.38 7.53
N VAL A 98 2.14 -13.95 6.92
CA VAL A 98 2.56 -14.50 5.61
C VAL A 98 3.08 -15.93 5.72
N GLN A 99 3.68 -16.31 6.86
CA GLN A 99 4.07 -17.70 7.12
C GLN A 99 2.87 -18.60 7.38
N ALA A 100 1.78 -18.08 7.95
CA ALA A 100 0.53 -18.84 8.06
C ALA A 100 -0.11 -19.13 6.69
N GLU A 101 -0.03 -18.17 5.76
CA GLU A 101 -0.52 -18.31 4.38
C GLU A 101 0.38 -19.19 3.49
N GLN A 102 1.70 -19.09 3.66
CA GLN A 102 2.70 -19.85 2.88
C GLN A 102 3.86 -20.32 3.77
N PRO A 103 3.73 -21.45 4.49
CA PRO A 103 4.70 -21.87 5.52
C PRO A 103 6.15 -22.04 5.05
N ASP A 104 6.34 -22.61 3.85
CA ASP A 104 7.66 -23.06 3.39
C ASP A 104 8.46 -21.98 2.64
N GLY A 105 7.85 -20.83 2.33
CA GLY A 105 8.46 -19.86 1.41
C GLY A 105 8.77 -20.46 0.02
N PRO A 106 9.74 -19.90 -0.72
CA PRO A 106 10.35 -18.60 -0.46
C PRO A 106 9.30 -17.48 -0.57
N TYR A 107 9.57 -16.30 0.00
CA TYR A 107 8.63 -15.18 0.03
C TYR A 107 8.97 -14.15 -1.05
N ASP A 108 7.93 -13.60 -1.69
CA ASP A 108 8.05 -12.42 -2.55
C ASP A 108 7.27 -11.29 -1.90
N LEU A 109 8.00 -10.24 -1.50
CA LEU A 109 7.48 -9.10 -0.77
C LEU A 109 7.51 -7.86 -1.66
N LEU A 110 6.45 -7.06 -1.60
CA LEU A 110 6.37 -5.77 -2.24
C LEU A 110 5.78 -4.75 -1.27
N GLY A 111 6.38 -3.57 -1.21
CA GLY A 111 5.86 -2.47 -0.41
C GLY A 111 6.00 -1.14 -1.13
N TRP A 112 4.98 -0.29 -1.01
CA TRP A 112 4.99 1.08 -1.54
C TRP A 112 5.07 2.08 -0.39
N SER A 113 5.88 3.11 -0.53
CA SER A 113 6.02 4.17 0.48
C SER A 113 6.46 3.55 1.83
N PHE A 114 5.80 3.89 2.93
CA PHE A 114 5.96 3.24 4.24
C PHE A 114 5.91 1.70 4.17
N GLY A 115 5.06 1.13 3.32
CA GLY A 115 4.96 -0.31 3.14
C GLY A 115 6.26 -0.95 2.65
N GLY A 116 7.09 -0.20 1.91
CA GLY A 116 8.43 -0.66 1.50
C GLY A 116 9.40 -0.78 2.68
N VAL A 117 9.31 0.15 3.65
CA VAL A 117 10.09 0.11 4.89
C VAL A 117 9.70 -1.12 5.72
N VAL A 118 8.39 -1.36 5.86
CA VAL A 118 7.89 -2.55 6.57
C VAL A 118 8.27 -3.83 5.81
N ALA A 119 8.13 -3.87 4.48
CA ALA A 119 8.50 -5.03 3.67
C ALA A 119 10.00 -5.37 3.75
N HIS A 120 10.87 -4.35 3.77
CA HIS A 120 12.30 -4.54 4.02
C HIS A 120 12.54 -5.12 5.41
N GLN A 121 11.94 -4.54 6.45
CA GLN A 121 12.10 -5.04 7.81
C GLN A 121 11.54 -6.48 7.96
N MET A 122 10.42 -6.80 7.32
CA MET A 122 9.88 -8.16 7.23
C MET A 122 10.87 -9.12 6.57
N ALA A 123 11.57 -8.68 5.52
CA ALA A 123 12.57 -9.50 4.87
C ALA A 123 13.71 -9.89 5.83
N THR A 124 14.17 -8.94 6.66
CA THR A 124 15.18 -9.21 7.69
C THR A 124 14.66 -10.17 8.78
N VAL A 125 13.39 -10.04 9.18
CA VAL A 125 12.76 -10.94 10.15
C VAL A 125 12.69 -12.37 9.59
N LEU A 126 12.22 -12.53 8.36
CA LEU A 126 12.11 -13.84 7.71
C LEU A 126 13.49 -14.49 7.56
N GLU A 127 14.53 -13.74 7.14
CA GLU A 127 15.90 -14.28 7.08
C GLU A 127 16.39 -14.75 8.45
N ARG A 128 16.17 -13.97 9.52
CA ARG A 128 16.54 -14.39 10.88
C ARG A 128 15.82 -15.65 11.34
N ARG A 129 14.61 -15.91 10.82
CA ARG A 129 13.84 -17.14 11.06
C ARG A 129 14.29 -18.31 10.17
N GLY A 130 15.29 -18.13 9.31
CA GLY A 130 15.78 -19.14 8.37
C GLY A 130 14.91 -19.28 7.11
N ALA A 131 13.94 -18.39 6.91
CA ALA A 131 13.13 -18.35 5.70
C ALA A 131 13.85 -17.60 4.56
N ARG A 132 13.63 -18.05 3.32
CA ARG A 132 14.19 -17.42 2.13
C ARG A 132 13.25 -16.34 1.60
N VAL A 133 13.73 -15.11 1.47
CA VAL A 133 13.06 -14.06 0.69
C VAL A 133 13.66 -14.08 -0.71
N ARG A 134 12.86 -14.42 -1.72
CA ARG A 134 13.33 -14.51 -3.11
C ARG A 134 13.34 -13.14 -3.77
N ARG A 135 12.31 -12.32 -3.55
CA ARG A 135 12.23 -10.96 -4.07
C ARG A 135 11.75 -10.01 -2.99
N LEU A 136 12.46 -8.89 -2.88
CA LEU A 136 12.01 -7.68 -2.18
C LEU A 136 11.88 -6.57 -3.21
N VAL A 137 10.66 -6.07 -3.43
CA VAL A 137 10.38 -4.97 -4.33
C VAL A 137 9.92 -3.75 -3.54
N LEU A 138 10.63 -2.64 -3.69
CA LEU A 138 10.36 -1.38 -3.02
C LEU A 138 9.87 -0.37 -4.04
N LEU A 139 8.62 0.08 -3.91
CA LEU A 139 8.04 1.11 -4.76
C LEU A 139 8.10 2.45 -4.02
N ASP A 140 8.92 3.35 -4.52
CA ASP A 140 9.16 4.71 -4.03
C ASP A 140 9.21 4.83 -2.49
N ALA A 141 9.94 3.91 -1.86
CA ALA A 141 10.13 3.88 -0.42
C ALA A 141 11.41 4.62 -0.04
N ALA A 142 11.33 5.39 1.04
CA ALA A 142 12.46 6.16 1.57
C ALA A 142 12.75 5.78 3.02
N LEU A 143 14.02 5.90 3.39
CA LEU A 143 14.54 5.78 4.74
C LEU A 143 14.61 7.15 5.39
N VAL A 144 14.47 7.19 6.71
CA VAL A 144 14.69 8.40 7.52
C VAL A 144 16.12 8.38 8.04
N GLU A 145 16.88 9.44 7.79
CA GLU A 145 18.22 9.59 8.35
C GLU A 145 18.15 9.81 9.86
N SER A 146 19.15 9.32 10.58
CA SER A 146 19.21 9.46 12.03
C SER A 146 19.24 10.94 12.45
N GLY A 147 18.33 11.33 13.33
CA GLY A 147 18.21 12.71 13.83
C GLY A 147 17.24 13.59 13.03
N THR A 148 16.66 13.08 11.95
CA THR A 148 15.53 13.73 11.26
C THR A 148 14.27 13.55 12.08
N HIS A 149 13.65 14.66 12.47
CA HIS A 149 12.36 14.67 13.17
C HIS A 149 11.32 15.37 12.29
N ARG A 150 10.12 14.79 12.21
CA ARG A 150 8.98 15.44 11.58
C ARG A 150 8.41 16.51 12.51
N SER A 151 8.00 17.65 11.95
CA SER A 151 7.22 18.62 12.72
C SER A 151 5.85 18.02 13.09
N PRO A 152 5.39 18.17 14.34
CA PRO A 152 4.01 17.84 14.72
C PRO A 152 2.95 18.57 13.87
N ASP A 153 3.32 19.71 13.27
CA ASP A 153 2.42 20.55 12.48
C ASP A 153 2.18 20.02 11.05
N GLU A 154 2.90 18.97 10.61
CA GLU A 154 2.57 18.27 9.36
C GLU A 154 1.40 17.30 9.60
N GLU A 155 0.23 17.86 9.87
CA GLU A 155 -0.99 17.08 10.07
C GLU A 155 -1.50 16.53 8.74
N PHE A 156 -1.71 15.22 8.68
CA PHE A 156 -2.60 14.64 7.68
C PHE A 156 -4.05 15.00 8.05
N ASP A 157 -4.76 15.68 7.15
CA ASP A 157 -6.17 16.04 7.32
C ASP A 157 -7.09 15.09 6.53
N GLU A 158 -8.31 14.90 7.04
CA GLU A 158 -9.36 14.10 6.41
C GLU A 158 -9.74 14.63 5.03
N ILE A 159 -9.70 15.95 4.81
CA ILE A 159 -9.99 16.58 3.52
C ILE A 159 -8.99 16.15 2.45
N ASP A 160 -7.69 16.12 2.78
CA ASP A 160 -6.65 15.74 1.83
C ASP A 160 -6.75 14.27 1.46
N VAL A 161 -7.04 13.41 2.44
CA VAL A 161 -7.28 11.98 2.22
C VAL A 161 -8.53 11.77 1.35
N LEU A 162 -9.62 12.47 1.64
CA LEU A 162 -10.85 12.41 0.85
C LEU A 162 -10.60 12.88 -0.59
N ARG A 163 -9.90 14.00 -0.76
CA ARG A 163 -9.52 14.55 -2.08
C ARG A 163 -8.67 13.56 -2.86
N TYR A 164 -7.73 12.89 -2.20
CA TYR A 164 -6.95 11.82 -2.80
C TYR A 164 -7.85 10.68 -3.31
N PHE A 165 -8.72 10.12 -2.47
CA PHE A 165 -9.61 9.02 -2.87
C PHE A 165 -10.51 9.41 -4.04
N VAL A 166 -11.07 10.62 -4.02
CA VAL A 166 -11.88 11.15 -5.11
C VAL A 166 -11.07 11.28 -6.39
N SER A 167 -9.85 11.83 -6.33
CA SER A 167 -8.97 11.97 -7.51
C SER A 167 -8.59 10.63 -8.16
N LYS A 168 -8.62 9.53 -7.39
CA LYS A 168 -8.30 8.18 -7.86
C LYS A 168 -9.55 7.39 -8.27
N ASN A 169 -10.74 7.98 -8.15
CA ASN A 169 -11.98 7.38 -8.61
C ASN A 169 -12.21 7.74 -10.09
N ALA A 170 -12.03 6.76 -10.98
CA ALA A 170 -12.16 6.95 -12.43
C ALA A 170 -13.59 7.34 -12.87
N ASP A 171 -14.60 7.11 -12.04
CA ASP A 171 -15.98 7.49 -12.33
C ASP A 171 -16.30 8.94 -11.94
N LEU A 172 -15.37 9.62 -11.26
CA LEU A 172 -15.52 11.01 -10.83
C LEU A 172 -14.56 11.94 -11.58
N PRO A 173 -14.99 13.17 -11.96
CA PRO A 173 -14.06 14.17 -12.46
C PRO A 173 -13.05 14.57 -11.37
N ALA A 174 -11.96 15.24 -11.73
CA ALA A 174 -11.03 15.76 -10.72
C ALA A 174 -11.73 16.87 -9.88
N PRO A 175 -11.57 16.86 -8.54
CA PRO A 175 -12.14 17.91 -7.70
C PRO A 175 -11.40 19.24 -7.88
N PRO A 176 -12.02 20.39 -7.56
CA PRO A 176 -11.37 21.69 -7.67
C PRO A 176 -10.14 21.76 -6.74
N GLU A 177 -8.98 22.18 -7.26
CA GLU A 177 -7.70 22.19 -6.53
C GLU A 177 -7.74 22.95 -5.19
N LYS A 178 -8.56 24.02 -5.10
CA LYS A 178 -8.69 24.88 -3.91
C LYS A 178 -10.13 24.95 -3.41
N ALA A 179 -10.75 23.80 -3.20
CA ALA A 179 -12.07 23.70 -2.58
C ALA A 179 -11.95 23.71 -1.04
N SER A 180 -12.80 24.46 -0.35
CA SER A 180 -13.06 24.27 1.09
C SER A 180 -13.66 22.90 1.36
N GLN A 181 -13.74 22.49 2.63
CA GLN A 181 -14.40 21.25 3.01
C GLN A 181 -15.84 21.18 2.50
N GLU A 182 -16.62 22.25 2.71
CA GLU A 182 -18.02 22.32 2.27
C GLU A 182 -18.10 22.24 0.75
N GLN A 183 -17.22 22.94 0.03
CA GLN A 183 -17.20 22.90 -1.43
C GLN A 183 -16.81 21.53 -1.98
N LEU A 184 -15.92 20.80 -1.30
CA LEU A 184 -15.56 19.44 -1.70
C LEU A 184 -16.72 18.48 -1.43
N VAL A 185 -17.41 18.61 -0.30
CA VAL A 185 -18.61 17.82 0.01
C VAL A 185 -19.74 18.10 -0.99
N GLU A 186 -20.05 19.37 -1.26
CA GLU A 186 -21.04 19.76 -2.27
C GLU A 186 -20.64 19.27 -3.68
N TRP A 187 -19.36 19.36 -4.03
CA TRP A 187 -18.85 18.82 -5.28
C TRP A 187 -19.04 17.30 -5.32
N ILE A 188 -18.74 16.59 -4.23
CA ILE A 188 -18.93 15.14 -4.14
C ILE A 188 -20.43 14.83 -4.28
N GLU A 189 -21.32 15.45 -3.51
CA GLU A 189 -22.77 15.23 -3.56
C GLU A 189 -23.38 15.51 -4.94
N SER A 190 -22.93 16.57 -5.60
CA SER A 190 -23.40 16.92 -6.95
C SER A 190 -22.95 15.94 -8.03
N HIS A 191 -21.87 15.18 -7.81
CA HIS A 191 -21.32 14.20 -8.76
C HIS A 191 -21.54 12.73 -8.33
N SER A 192 -21.95 12.49 -7.08
CA SER A 192 -22.14 11.14 -6.49
C SER A 192 -23.51 10.54 -6.72
N SER A 193 -24.43 11.30 -7.34
CA SER A 193 -25.75 10.83 -7.78
C SER A 193 -25.72 9.71 -8.83
N LEU A 194 -24.53 9.24 -9.23
CA LEU A 194 -24.28 8.27 -10.30
C LEU A 194 -23.58 6.97 -9.86
N GLY A 195 -23.63 6.63 -8.57
CA GLY A 195 -23.13 5.32 -8.09
C GLY A 195 -21.62 5.23 -7.90
N ALA A 196 -20.92 6.37 -7.85
CA ALA A 196 -19.54 6.43 -7.39
C ALA A 196 -19.50 6.18 -5.88
N ALA A 197 -18.81 5.13 -5.47
CA ALA A 197 -18.57 4.83 -4.07
C ALA A 197 -17.56 5.87 -3.51
N ILE A 198 -17.97 6.68 -2.52
CA ILE A 198 -17.10 7.55 -1.70
C ILE A 198 -16.84 6.91 -0.34
N PRO A 199 -15.58 6.79 0.12
CA PRO A 199 -15.28 6.03 1.32
C PRO A 199 -16.11 6.48 2.52
N PRO A 200 -16.62 5.55 3.33
CA PRO A 200 -17.37 5.92 4.52
C PRO A 200 -16.47 6.72 5.46
N ALA A 201 -17.04 7.67 6.22
CA ALA A 201 -16.27 8.58 7.06
C ALA A 201 -15.30 7.86 8.01
N TRP A 202 -15.73 6.74 8.61
CA TRP A 202 -14.88 5.94 9.50
C TRP A 202 -13.59 5.45 8.81
N MET A 203 -13.63 5.19 7.50
CA MET A 203 -12.47 4.75 6.73
C MET A 203 -11.49 5.89 6.51
N ILE A 204 -12.00 7.09 6.23
CA ILE A 204 -11.17 8.29 6.12
C ILE A 204 -10.46 8.55 7.44
N SER A 205 -11.19 8.51 8.56
CA SER A 205 -10.61 8.67 9.89
C SER A 205 -9.59 7.57 10.22
N HIS A 206 -9.86 6.32 9.83
CA HIS A 206 -8.91 5.19 9.98
C HIS A 206 -7.61 5.44 9.20
N VAL A 207 -7.72 5.90 7.94
CA VAL A 207 -6.56 6.21 7.10
C VAL A 207 -5.75 7.37 7.68
N VAL A 208 -6.39 8.46 8.10
CA VAL A 208 -5.71 9.60 8.75
C VAL A 208 -5.01 9.16 10.03
N HIS A 209 -5.68 8.38 10.86
CA HIS A 209 -5.10 7.85 12.08
C HIS A 209 -3.87 6.99 11.78
N ASN A 210 -3.94 6.09 10.80
CA ASN A 210 -2.81 5.26 10.39
C ASN A 210 -1.67 6.07 9.77
N LEU A 211 -1.96 7.10 8.97
CA LEU A 211 -0.92 7.97 8.42
C LEU A 211 -0.10 8.64 9.52
N ARG A 212 -0.77 9.15 10.56
CA ARG A 212 -0.11 9.76 11.73
C ARG A 212 0.71 8.72 12.49
N PHE A 213 0.06 7.61 12.88
CA PHE A 213 0.69 6.53 13.63
C PHE A 213 1.89 5.92 12.90
N ASN A 214 1.75 5.58 11.62
CA ASN A 214 2.82 4.98 10.83
C ASN A 214 3.94 5.98 10.51
N SER A 215 3.62 7.27 10.41
CA SER A 215 4.64 8.32 10.32
C SER A 215 5.51 8.32 11.59
N GLU A 216 4.92 8.23 12.78
CA GLU A 216 5.70 8.15 14.03
C GLU A 216 6.59 6.90 14.06
N LEU A 217 6.05 5.74 13.69
CA LEU A 217 6.83 4.50 13.62
C LEU A 217 7.98 4.58 12.62
N TRP A 218 7.75 5.19 11.45
CA TRP A 218 8.75 5.37 10.40
C TRP A 218 9.92 6.24 10.87
N HIS A 219 9.64 7.38 11.51
CA HIS A 219 10.69 8.28 12.02
C HIS A 219 11.45 7.69 13.20
N GLY A 220 10.83 6.80 13.98
CA GLY A 220 11.50 6.04 15.03
C GLY A 220 12.25 4.80 14.54
N HIS A 221 12.18 4.47 13.26
CA HIS A 221 12.72 3.22 12.74
C HIS A 221 14.19 3.33 12.34
N ALA A 222 15.01 2.45 12.92
CA ALA A 222 16.35 2.14 12.43
C ALA A 222 16.29 0.81 11.65
N PRO A 223 16.51 0.81 10.32
CA PRO A 223 16.44 -0.40 9.52
C PRO A 223 17.57 -1.38 9.81
N ASP A 224 17.24 -2.66 9.87
CA ASP A 224 18.22 -3.75 9.92
C ASP A 224 18.95 -3.92 8.56
N VAL A 225 19.83 -4.92 8.44
CA VAL A 225 20.45 -5.29 7.16
C VAL A 225 19.80 -6.55 6.62
N PHE A 226 19.27 -6.47 5.39
CA PHE A 226 18.75 -7.60 4.63
C PHE A 226 19.86 -8.17 3.73
N ASN A 227 20.08 -9.49 3.74
CA ASN A 227 21.18 -10.11 3.02
C ASN A 227 20.84 -10.46 1.56
N GLY A 228 19.56 -10.56 1.23
CA GLY A 228 19.10 -10.80 -0.13
C GLY A 228 19.24 -9.61 -1.07
N ALA A 229 18.68 -9.77 -2.28
CA ALA A 229 18.64 -8.74 -3.31
C ALA A 229 17.32 -7.94 -3.25
N ALA A 230 17.39 -6.67 -3.62
CA ALA A 230 16.22 -5.79 -3.69
C ALA A 230 16.11 -5.12 -5.06
N VAL A 231 14.88 -4.83 -5.47
CA VAL A 231 14.58 -4.01 -6.64
C VAL A 231 13.82 -2.78 -6.18
N VAL A 232 14.31 -1.59 -6.52
CA VAL A 232 13.77 -0.31 -6.08
C VAL A 232 13.28 0.46 -7.29
N PHE A 233 11.97 0.70 -7.35
CA PHE A 233 11.38 1.61 -8.34
C PHE A 233 11.23 2.98 -7.70
N GLN A 234 11.84 4.02 -8.25
CA GLN A 234 11.87 5.37 -7.68
C GLN A 234 11.12 6.36 -8.57
N ALA A 235 10.18 7.12 -7.98
CA ALA A 235 9.44 8.16 -8.66
C ALA A 235 10.28 9.46 -8.70
N VAL A 236 10.37 10.13 -9.85
CA VAL A 236 11.19 11.36 -10.01
C VAL A 236 10.44 12.68 -9.85
N GLY A 237 9.14 12.66 -9.56
CA GLY A 237 8.30 13.86 -9.54
C GLY A 237 8.75 14.96 -8.56
N LYS A 238 9.16 14.58 -7.34
CA LYS A 238 9.66 15.52 -6.32
C LYS A 238 10.99 15.04 -5.74
N GLU A 239 11.93 15.97 -5.53
CA GLU A 239 13.10 15.72 -4.68
C GLU A 239 12.66 15.38 -3.26
N LEU A 240 13.39 14.46 -2.61
CA LEU A 240 13.15 14.14 -1.21
C LEU A 240 13.45 15.35 -0.34
N ASP A 241 12.66 15.53 0.71
CA ASP A 241 12.96 16.53 1.73
C ASP A 241 14.25 16.14 2.47
N ALA A 242 14.94 17.13 3.05
CA ALA A 242 16.19 16.90 3.76
C ALA A 242 16.00 15.89 4.91
N GLY A 243 16.93 14.94 5.03
CA GLY A 243 16.87 13.91 6.07
C GLY A 243 16.12 12.63 5.66
N TYR A 244 15.70 12.52 4.40
CA TYR A 244 15.22 11.27 3.80
C TYR A 244 16.20 10.77 2.75
N SER A 245 16.29 9.44 2.59
CA SER A 245 17.16 8.80 1.61
C SER A 245 16.45 7.67 0.86
N ARG A 246 16.63 7.61 -0.46
CA ARG A 246 16.25 6.46 -1.30
C ARG A 246 17.40 5.48 -1.50
N ASP A 247 18.56 5.70 -0.88
CA ASP A 247 19.70 4.79 -0.92
C ASP A 247 19.50 3.63 0.06
N TRP A 248 19.21 2.46 -0.50
CA TRP A 248 19.01 1.22 0.25
C TRP A 248 20.30 0.40 0.41
N THR A 249 21.41 0.79 -0.22
CA THR A 249 22.64 -0.03 -0.28
C THR A 249 23.31 -0.26 1.08
N ARG A 250 23.03 0.59 2.07
CA ARG A 250 23.51 0.41 3.45
C ARG A 250 22.70 -0.62 4.25
N HIS A 251 21.48 -0.92 3.79
CA HIS A 251 20.52 -1.78 4.49
C HIS A 251 20.14 -3.02 3.68
N VAL A 252 20.70 -3.17 2.48
CA VAL A 252 20.60 -4.36 1.63
C VAL A 252 22.02 -4.76 1.23
N ALA A 253 22.50 -5.88 1.74
CA ALA A 253 23.86 -6.36 1.49
C ALA A 253 24.01 -7.06 0.12
N GLY A 254 22.92 -7.60 -0.43
CA GLY A 254 22.89 -8.14 -1.78
C GLY A 254 22.73 -7.06 -2.86
N PRO A 255 22.62 -7.46 -4.14
CA PRO A 255 22.42 -6.51 -5.23
C PRO A 255 21.15 -5.67 -5.06
N VAL A 256 21.28 -4.35 -5.24
CA VAL A 256 20.17 -3.40 -5.32
C VAL A 256 20.03 -2.96 -6.77
N THR A 257 18.91 -3.29 -7.41
CA THR A 257 18.58 -2.82 -8.76
C THR A 257 17.68 -1.62 -8.66
N GLU A 258 18.16 -0.46 -9.10
CA GLU A 258 17.40 0.80 -9.07
C GLU A 258 16.80 1.10 -10.45
N ILE A 259 15.51 1.41 -10.48
CA ILE A 259 14.74 1.70 -11.69
C ILE A 259 13.98 3.00 -11.46
N THR A 260 14.23 3.97 -12.32
CA THR A 260 13.58 5.27 -12.27
C THR A 260 12.26 5.24 -13.04
N VAL A 261 11.21 5.85 -12.49
CA VAL A 261 9.88 5.98 -13.10
C VAL A 261 9.49 7.46 -13.14
N GLU A 262 9.17 7.95 -14.35
CA GLU A 262 8.73 9.34 -14.59
C GLU A 262 7.31 9.58 -14.09
N CYS A 263 7.13 9.67 -12.77
CA CYS A 263 5.87 9.99 -12.12
C CYS A 263 6.04 10.64 -10.75
N GLU A 264 4.93 11.06 -10.16
CA GLU A 264 4.83 11.44 -8.75
C GLU A 264 4.72 10.20 -7.84
N HIS A 265 5.05 10.38 -6.55
CA HIS A 265 4.96 9.34 -5.52
C HIS A 265 3.58 8.65 -5.48
N ASN A 266 2.52 9.46 -5.56
CA ASN A 266 1.13 9.02 -5.46
C ASN A 266 0.57 8.40 -6.75
N ASP A 267 1.34 8.47 -7.84
CA ASP A 267 0.95 7.99 -9.17
C ASP A 267 1.67 6.69 -9.56
N ILE A 268 2.68 6.27 -8.82
CA ILE A 268 3.50 5.09 -9.16
C ILE A 268 2.66 3.81 -9.31
N LEU A 269 1.56 3.66 -8.58
CA LEU A 269 0.63 2.53 -8.69
C LEU A 269 -0.61 2.80 -9.55
N SER A 270 -0.68 3.95 -10.23
CA SER A 270 -1.77 4.21 -11.19
C SER A 270 -1.67 3.27 -12.39
N THR A 271 -2.82 2.97 -13.01
CA THR A 271 -2.87 2.11 -14.20
C THR A 271 -1.98 2.65 -15.32
N ASP A 272 -2.07 3.96 -15.59
CA ASP A 272 -1.29 4.62 -16.65
C ASP A 272 0.22 4.46 -16.42
N MET A 273 0.68 4.62 -15.17
CA MET A 273 2.09 4.42 -14.86
C MET A 273 2.49 2.95 -14.94
N LEU A 274 1.64 2.02 -14.48
CA LEU A 274 1.89 0.59 -14.60
C LEU A 274 1.95 0.11 -16.05
N ASP A 275 1.27 0.76 -16.99
CA ASP A 275 1.42 0.47 -18.42
C ASP A 275 2.83 0.83 -18.94
N THR A 276 3.51 1.78 -18.30
CA THR A 276 4.88 2.19 -18.69
C THR A 276 5.96 1.24 -18.16
N TYR A 277 5.87 0.81 -16.90
CA TYR A 277 6.93 0.03 -16.23
C TYR A 277 6.50 -1.38 -15.79
N GLY A 278 5.23 -1.75 -15.97
CA GLY A 278 4.67 -3.02 -15.51
C GLY A 278 5.32 -4.25 -16.13
N ASP A 279 5.76 -4.17 -17.38
CA ASP A 279 6.56 -5.24 -18.01
C ASP A 279 7.91 -5.43 -17.33
N ARG A 280 8.55 -4.33 -16.93
CA ARG A 280 9.80 -4.38 -16.16
C ARG A 280 9.56 -4.93 -14.77
N LEU A 281 8.52 -4.48 -14.07
CA LEU A 281 8.12 -5.03 -12.77
C LEU A 281 7.86 -6.54 -12.86
N ARG A 282 7.14 -6.98 -13.89
CA ARG A 282 6.90 -8.41 -14.15
C ARG A 282 8.21 -9.17 -14.35
N ALA A 283 9.12 -8.64 -15.17
CA ALA A 283 10.41 -9.29 -15.42
C ALA A 283 11.24 -9.47 -14.15
N GLU A 284 11.25 -8.48 -13.24
CA GLU A 284 11.96 -8.57 -11.96
C GLU A 284 11.31 -9.57 -10.98
N LEU A 285 9.98 -9.63 -10.99
CA LEU A 285 9.22 -10.58 -10.18
C LEU A 285 9.28 -12.01 -10.72
N GLU A 286 9.36 -12.23 -12.03
CA GLU A 286 9.30 -13.55 -12.66
C GLU A 286 10.67 -14.09 -13.07
N GLY A 287 11.65 -13.23 -13.35
CA GLY A 287 13.01 -13.64 -13.71
C GLY A 287 13.69 -14.37 -12.55
N GLY A 288 14.54 -15.36 -12.84
CA GLY A 288 15.49 -15.96 -11.88
C GLY A 288 15.04 -17.22 -11.12
N ASP A 289 14.00 -17.93 -11.57
CA ASP A 289 13.66 -19.25 -11.01
C ASP A 289 14.58 -20.40 -11.54
N ASP A 290 15.53 -20.11 -12.45
CA ASP A 290 16.34 -21.13 -13.16
C ASP A 290 17.75 -21.43 -12.60
N ASP A 291 18.24 -20.79 -11.53
CA ASP A 291 19.68 -20.88 -11.20
C ASP A 291 20.03 -21.46 -9.80
N GLN A 292 19.34 -22.51 -9.36
CA GLN A 292 19.78 -23.33 -8.21
C GLN A 292 19.53 -24.84 -8.35
N THR A 293 19.60 -25.37 -9.58
CA THR A 293 19.80 -26.82 -9.77
C THR A 293 20.92 -27.07 -10.76
N ARG A 294 22.17 -26.84 -10.35
CA ARG A 294 23.36 -27.46 -10.94
C ARG A 294 24.52 -27.48 -9.96
#